data_AF-A0A2C6J838-F1
#
_entry.id   AF-A0A2C6J838-F1
#
_cell.length_a   1.000
_cell.length_b   1.000
_cell.length_c   1.000
_cell.angle_alpha   90.00
_cell.angle_beta   90.00
_cell.angle_gamma   90.00
#
_symmetry.space_group_name_H-M   'P 1'
#
loop_
_entity.id
_entity.type
_entity.pdbx_description
1 polymer ?
#
loop_
_entity_poly.entity_id
_entity_poly.type
_entity_poly.pdbx_seq_one_letter_code
_entity_poly.pdbx_strand_id
1 'polypeptide(L)'
;MEEEIELEGSLEELFETSSLRWIFVGGKGGVGKTTTSCSIAVQLAKLRESVLIISTDPAHNISDAFTQKFSNTPTLVNGFTNLYAMEIDSSYQESCDFKLSNLSETGEDSSQGGGGRKFGLNMNTILPDMLQAIPGIDEALSFAELM
;
A
#
# COMPACT_ATOMS: atom_id res chain seq x y z
N MET A 1 3.10 -32.00 -27.14
CA MET A 1 2.25 -32.50 -26.05
C MET A 1 2.46 -31.52 -24.92
N GLU A 2 1.52 -30.61 -24.73
CA GLU A 2 1.49 -29.80 -23.51
C GLU A 2 1.03 -30.74 -22.40
N GLU A 3 1.86 -30.92 -21.38
CA GLU A 3 1.43 -31.63 -20.17
C GLU A 3 0.37 -30.77 -19.49
N GLU A 4 -0.83 -31.32 -19.34
CA GLU A 4 -1.92 -30.67 -18.63
C GLU A 4 -1.55 -30.67 -17.14
N ILE A 5 -1.18 -29.50 -16.63
CA ILE A 5 -0.81 -29.34 -15.22
C ILE A 5 -2.09 -29.47 -14.40
N GLU A 6 -2.21 -30.59 -13.68
CA GLU A 6 -3.32 -30.82 -12.75
C GLU A 6 -3.12 -29.93 -11.52
N LEU A 7 -4.03 -28.96 -11.30
CA LEU A 7 -3.96 -28.04 -10.17
C LEU A 7 -4.81 -28.56 -9.01
N GLU A 8 -4.21 -28.62 -7.82
CA GLU A 8 -4.81 -29.19 -6.60
C GLU A 8 -6.04 -28.41 -6.08
N GLY A 9 -6.19 -27.13 -6.45
CA GLY A 9 -7.27 -26.28 -5.97
C GLY A 9 -7.08 -25.78 -4.53
N SER A 10 -5.84 -25.77 -4.04
CA SER A 10 -5.44 -25.32 -2.70
C SER A 10 -4.53 -24.08 -2.77
N LEU A 11 -4.14 -23.52 -1.61
CA LEU A 11 -3.05 -22.54 -1.49
C LEU A 11 -1.77 -23.19 -0.93
N GLU A 12 -1.64 -24.51 -0.96
CA GLU A 12 -0.53 -25.23 -0.34
C GLU A 12 0.83 -24.81 -0.90
N GLU A 13 0.94 -24.76 -2.24
CA GLU A 13 2.14 -24.27 -2.94
C GLU A 13 2.59 -22.87 -2.47
N LEU A 14 1.64 -21.97 -2.18
CA LEU A 14 1.95 -20.62 -1.68
C LEU A 14 2.58 -20.65 -0.28
N PHE A 15 2.18 -21.60 0.55
CA PHE A 15 2.71 -21.77 1.90
C PHE A 15 4.07 -22.50 1.90
N GLU A 16 4.25 -23.48 1.02
CA GLU A 16 5.48 -24.26 0.89
C GLU A 16 6.62 -23.51 0.21
N THR A 17 6.29 -22.59 -0.71
CA THR A 17 7.30 -21.81 -1.43
C THR A 17 7.95 -20.77 -0.51
N SER A 18 9.05 -21.15 0.14
CA SER A 18 9.79 -20.30 1.08
C SER A 18 10.49 -19.10 0.44
N SER A 19 10.66 -19.10 -0.89
CA SER A 19 11.26 -17.99 -1.64
C SER A 19 10.30 -16.80 -1.84
N LEU A 20 9.00 -16.99 -1.64
CA LEU A 20 8.00 -15.92 -1.76
C LEU A 20 8.15 -14.92 -0.60
N ARG A 21 8.62 -13.72 -0.90
CA ARG A 21 8.77 -12.62 0.08
C ARG A 21 7.59 -11.66 0.08
N TRP A 22 6.93 -11.52 -1.06
CA TRP A 22 5.83 -10.58 -1.28
C TRP A 22 4.63 -11.33 -1.83
N ILE A 23 3.49 -11.19 -1.16
CA ILE A 23 2.23 -11.84 -1.54
C ILE A 23 1.18 -10.74 -1.59
N PHE A 24 0.72 -10.42 -2.80
CA PHE A 24 -0.32 -9.42 -3.02
C PHE A 24 -1.68 -10.10 -3.14
N VAL A 25 -2.67 -9.61 -2.39
CA VAL A 25 -4.05 -10.12 -2.43
C VAL A 25 -4.94 -9.04 -3.03
N GLY A 26 -5.38 -9.25 -4.27
CA GLY A 26 -6.23 -8.33 -5.03
C GLY A 26 -7.63 -8.87 -5.30
N GLY A 27 -8.53 -8.00 -5.75
CA GLY A 27 -9.92 -8.36 -6.08
C GLY A 27 -10.88 -7.18 -6.01
N LYS A 28 -12.13 -7.38 -6.47
CA LYS A 28 -13.18 -6.36 -6.44
C LYS A 28 -13.54 -5.95 -4.99
N GLY A 29 -14.29 -4.86 -4.84
CA GLY A 29 -14.86 -4.48 -3.54
C GLY A 29 -15.78 -5.58 -2.99
N GLY A 30 -15.69 -5.87 -1.69
CA GLY A 30 -16.60 -6.81 -1.00
C GLY A 30 -16.34 -8.31 -1.21
N VAL A 31 -15.31 -8.72 -1.96
CA VAL A 31 -15.04 -10.16 -2.22
C VAL A 31 -14.29 -10.88 -1.10
N GLY A 32 -13.99 -10.21 0.01
CA GLY A 32 -13.31 -10.81 1.15
C GLY A 32 -11.78 -10.69 1.15
N LYS A 33 -11.18 -9.73 0.43
CA LYS A 33 -9.71 -9.53 0.38
C LYS A 33 -9.07 -9.50 1.77
N THR A 34 -9.55 -8.65 2.66
CA THR A 34 -9.03 -8.50 4.02
C THR A 34 -9.08 -9.82 4.78
N THR A 35 -10.22 -10.52 4.72
CA THR A 35 -10.39 -11.83 5.37
C THR A 35 -9.41 -12.87 4.83
N THR A 36 -9.23 -12.92 3.52
CA THR A 36 -8.29 -13.83 2.86
C THR A 36 -6.84 -13.49 3.21
N SER A 37 -6.46 -12.21 3.18
CA SER A 37 -5.12 -11.75 3.58
C SER A 37 -4.79 -12.12 5.03
N CYS A 38 -5.73 -11.87 5.95
CA CYS A 38 -5.57 -12.24 7.36
C CYS A 38 -5.41 -13.77 7.52
N SER A 39 -6.23 -14.54 6.81
CA SER A 39 -6.16 -16.02 6.84
C SER A 39 -4.82 -16.55 6.33
N ILE A 40 -4.32 -16.00 5.22
CA ILE A 40 -3.01 -16.32 4.66
C ILE A 40 -1.90 -15.96 5.65
N ALA A 41 -1.93 -14.76 6.22
CA ALA A 41 -0.91 -14.29 7.15
C ALA A 41 -0.84 -15.15 8.43
N VAL A 42 -1.99 -15.56 8.97
CA VAL A 42 -2.08 -16.47 10.12
C VAL A 42 -1.51 -17.85 9.80
N GLN A 43 -1.74 -18.39 8.59
CA GLN A 43 -1.15 -19.66 8.20
C GLN A 43 0.37 -19.55 7.99
N LEU A 44 0.83 -18.48 7.33
CA LEU A 44 2.26 -18.22 7.15
C LEU A 44 2.99 -18.04 8.47
N ALA A 45 2.37 -17.41 9.48
CA ALA A 45 2.97 -17.22 10.79
C ALA A 45 3.28 -18.55 11.51
N LYS A 46 2.61 -19.65 11.14
CA LYS A 46 2.93 -21.00 11.67
C LYS A 46 4.13 -21.63 10.99
N LEU A 47 4.44 -21.21 9.76
CA LEU A 47 5.43 -21.85 8.88
C LEU A 47 6.70 -21.01 8.70
N ARG A 48 6.65 -19.72 9.04
CA ARG A 48 7.74 -18.77 8.83
C ARG A 48 8.17 -18.13 10.13
N GLU A 49 9.43 -17.67 10.15
CA GLU A 49 10.00 -17.02 11.34
C GLU A 49 9.34 -15.68 11.67
N SER A 50 8.96 -14.90 10.64
CA SER A 50 8.29 -13.60 10.80
C SER A 50 7.42 -13.28 9.59
N VAL A 51 6.25 -12.69 9.85
CA VAL A 51 5.27 -12.30 8.82
C VAL A 51 4.75 -10.90 9.13
N LEU A 52 4.66 -10.06 8.10
CA LEU A 52 4.06 -8.73 8.16
C LEU A 52 2.86 -8.69 7.20
N ILE A 53 1.67 -8.38 7.72
CA ILE A 53 0.48 -8.04 6.91
C ILE A 53 0.34 -6.53 6.83
N ILE A 54 0.13 -6.03 5.62
CA ILE A 54 0.01 -4.60 5.34
C ILE A 54 -1.32 -4.36 4.66
N SER A 55 -2.11 -3.43 5.21
CA SER A 55 -3.31 -2.92 4.55
C SER A 55 -2.98 -1.59 3.90
N THR A 56 -3.21 -1.51 2.60
CA THR A 56 -3.23 -0.26 1.82
C THR A 56 -4.67 0.22 1.56
N ASP A 57 -5.67 -0.47 2.11
CA ASP A 57 -7.08 -0.07 2.00
C ASP A 57 -7.32 1.15 2.90
N PRO A 58 -7.87 2.27 2.37
CA PRO A 58 -8.23 3.44 3.17
C PRO A 58 -9.24 3.12 4.29
N ALA A 59 -10.02 2.05 4.12
CA ALA A 59 -10.85 1.52 5.19
C ALA A 59 -10.00 0.62 6.08
N HIS A 60 -9.77 1.03 7.34
CA HIS A 60 -9.01 0.37 8.43
C HIS A 60 -9.52 -1.05 8.80
N ASN A 61 -9.61 -1.94 7.81
CA ASN A 61 -10.36 -3.18 7.88
C ASN A 61 -9.57 -4.30 8.58
N ILE A 62 -8.23 -4.22 8.66
CA ILE A 62 -7.43 -5.23 9.39
C ILE A 62 -7.52 -5.02 10.89
N SER A 63 -7.65 -3.77 11.34
CA SER A 63 -7.88 -3.47 12.76
C SER A 63 -9.17 -4.12 13.26
N ASP A 64 -10.23 -4.06 12.44
CA ASP A 64 -11.50 -4.73 12.73
C ASP A 64 -11.36 -6.26 12.68
N ALA A 65 -10.66 -6.79 11.66
CA ALA A 65 -10.49 -8.23 11.48
C ALA A 65 -9.78 -8.91 12.66
N PHE A 66 -8.78 -8.26 13.25
CA PHE A 66 -8.09 -8.76 14.44
C PHE A 66 -8.64 -8.22 15.76
N THR A 67 -9.64 -7.32 15.72
CA THR A 67 -10.16 -6.63 16.91
C THR A 67 -9.02 -5.96 17.72
N GLN A 68 -8.05 -5.39 17.01
CA GLN A 68 -6.86 -4.75 17.56
C GLN A 68 -6.51 -3.56 16.66
N LYS A 69 -6.30 -2.38 17.26
CA LYS A 69 -5.97 -1.19 16.47
C LYS A 69 -4.54 -1.23 15.96
N PHE A 70 -4.37 -1.00 14.66
CA PHE A 70 -3.08 -0.84 13.98
C PHE A 70 -2.90 0.60 13.47
N SER A 71 -1.68 0.89 13.01
CA SER A 71 -1.26 2.18 12.48
C SER A 71 -0.19 1.97 11.41
N ASN A 72 0.43 3.04 10.94
CA ASN A 72 1.58 3.00 10.02
C ASN A 72 2.87 2.41 10.61
N THR A 73 2.85 1.98 11.88
CA THR A 73 3.98 1.28 12.50
C THR A 73 3.68 -0.21 12.66
N PRO A 74 4.57 -1.12 12.19
CA PRO A 74 4.40 -2.55 12.38
C PRO A 74 4.20 -2.91 13.85
N THR A 75 3.06 -3.50 14.17
CA THR A 75 2.68 -3.86 15.54
C THR A 75 2.35 -5.34 15.63
N LEU A 76 2.84 -6.00 16.70
CA LEU A 76 2.59 -7.42 16.92
C LEU A 76 1.09 -7.69 17.11
N VAL A 77 0.56 -8.68 16.40
CA VAL A 77 -0.84 -9.12 16.53
C VAL A 77 -0.99 -9.95 17.81
N ASN A 78 -2.00 -9.63 18.61
CA ASN A 78 -2.31 -10.31 19.86
C ASN A 78 -2.48 -11.82 19.64
N GLY A 79 -1.81 -12.63 20.46
CA GLY A 79 -1.84 -14.09 20.36
C GLY A 79 -0.79 -14.69 19.42
N PHE A 80 0.02 -13.87 18.75
CA PHE A 80 1.14 -14.30 17.92
C PHE A 80 2.46 -13.81 18.51
N THR A 81 3.55 -14.52 18.19
CA THR A 81 4.93 -14.11 18.55
C THR A 81 5.70 -13.54 17.37
N ASN A 82 5.15 -13.66 16.15
CA ASN A 82 5.85 -13.39 14.91
C ASN A 82 4.96 -12.86 13.77
N LEU A 83 3.69 -12.56 14.04
CA LEU A 83 2.79 -11.92 13.08
C LEU A 83 2.62 -10.45 13.44
N TYR A 84 2.99 -9.57 12.52
CA TYR A 84 2.88 -8.13 12.65
C TYR A 84 1.86 -7.59 11.65
N ALA A 85 1.15 -6.54 12.03
CA ALA A 85 0.18 -5.86 11.18
C ALA A 85 0.47 -4.36 11.12
N MET A 86 0.18 -3.76 9.97
CA MET A 86 0.36 -2.34 9.68
C MET A 86 -0.74 -1.84 8.74
N GLU A 87 -1.26 -0.65 9.01
CA GLU A 87 -2.20 0.06 8.15
C GLU A 87 -1.52 1.34 7.63
N ILE A 88 -1.44 1.47 6.32
CA ILE A 88 -0.89 2.68 5.70
C ILE A 88 -2.05 3.66 5.51
N ASP A 89 -1.98 4.79 6.20
CA ASP A 89 -2.91 5.88 5.99
C ASP A 89 -2.60 6.57 4.66
N SER A 90 -3.54 6.50 3.72
CA SER A 90 -3.46 7.19 2.43
C SER A 90 -3.78 8.69 2.54
N SER A 91 -3.72 9.29 3.74
CA SER A 91 -3.72 10.75 3.91
C SER A 91 -2.38 11.33 3.44
N TYR A 92 -2.17 11.26 2.13
CA TYR A 92 -0.98 11.65 1.37
C TYR A 92 -0.66 13.15 1.38
N GLN A 93 -1.46 13.97 2.09
CA GLN A 93 -1.21 15.41 2.16
C GLN A 93 0.21 15.71 2.65
N GLU A 94 0.74 14.96 3.62
CA GLU A 94 2.08 15.25 4.15
C GLU A 94 3.24 14.80 3.23
N SER A 95 3.12 13.65 2.54
CA SER A 95 4.23 13.11 1.74
C SER A 95 4.33 13.72 0.34
N CYS A 96 3.20 14.12 -0.25
CA CYS A 96 3.17 14.90 -1.47
C CYS A 96 3.63 16.34 -1.23
N ASP A 97 3.19 17.00 -0.15
CA ASP A 97 3.66 18.35 0.19
C ASP A 97 5.18 18.39 0.37
N PHE A 98 5.77 17.40 1.05
CA PHE A 98 7.21 17.33 1.29
C PHE A 98 8.05 17.05 0.04
N LYS A 99 7.57 16.20 -0.89
CA LYS A 99 8.29 15.94 -2.15
C LYS A 99 8.11 17.08 -3.15
N LEU A 100 6.95 17.72 -3.18
CA LEU A 100 6.67 18.84 -4.07
C LEU A 100 7.37 20.13 -3.63
N SER A 101 7.53 20.36 -2.32
CA SER A 101 8.37 21.45 -1.80
C SER A 101 9.82 21.30 -2.30
N ASN A 102 10.39 20.09 -2.25
CA ASN A 102 11.75 19.82 -2.73
C ASN A 102 11.88 19.93 -4.27
N LEU A 103 10.83 19.59 -5.04
CA LEU A 103 10.84 19.82 -6.50
C LEU A 103 10.70 21.30 -6.86
N SER A 104 9.94 22.08 -6.08
CA SER A 104 9.75 23.51 -6.31
C SER A 104 11.01 24.34 -6.05
N GLU A 105 11.92 23.88 -5.19
CA GLU A 105 13.21 24.54 -4.95
C GLU A 105 14.20 24.40 -6.12
N THR A 106 13.93 23.51 -7.10
CA THR A 106 14.87 23.26 -8.21
C THR A 106 14.51 24.01 -9.52
N GLY A 107 13.47 24.86 -9.51
CA GLY A 107 12.89 25.42 -10.74
C GLY A 107 12.79 26.95 -10.85
N GLU A 108 13.11 27.73 -9.82
CA GLU A 108 13.01 29.19 -9.88
C GLU A 108 14.32 29.85 -10.29
N ASP A 109 14.74 29.63 -11.53
CA ASP A 109 15.67 30.55 -12.18
C ASP A 109 15.25 30.76 -13.64
N SER A 110 14.14 31.48 -13.84
CA SER A 110 13.94 32.24 -15.09
C SER A 110 12.80 33.27 -15.01
N SER A 111 13.17 34.49 -15.43
CA SER A 111 12.32 35.54 -16.02
C SER A 111 11.54 36.49 -15.08
N GLN A 112 12.30 37.46 -14.60
CA GLN A 112 11.90 38.86 -14.48
C GLN A 112 11.19 39.35 -15.77
N GLY A 113 9.92 39.82 -15.68
CA GLY A 113 9.31 40.64 -16.75
C GLY A 113 7.79 40.58 -16.93
N GLY A 114 7.09 41.66 -16.55
CA GLY A 114 6.03 42.28 -17.36
C GLY A 114 4.60 41.70 -17.37
N GLY A 115 3.71 42.34 -16.59
CA GLY A 115 2.32 42.69 -16.92
C GLY A 115 1.47 41.77 -17.81
N GLY A 116 0.64 40.93 -17.20
CA GLY A 116 -0.47 40.24 -17.88
C GLY A 116 -1.23 39.29 -16.94
N ARG A 117 -2.41 39.73 -16.48
CA ARG A 117 -3.52 38.96 -15.88
C ARG A 117 -3.16 37.52 -15.40
N LYS A 118 -2.71 37.37 -14.16
CA LYS A 118 -2.53 36.06 -13.47
C LYS A 118 -3.89 35.36 -13.28
N PHE A 119 -4.28 34.52 -14.24
CA PHE A 119 -5.18 33.40 -13.96
C PHE A 119 -4.33 32.34 -13.23
N GLY A 120 -4.16 32.56 -11.92
CA GLY A 120 -3.26 31.77 -11.07
C GLY A 120 -3.84 30.40 -10.74
N LEU A 121 -3.77 29.47 -11.69
CA LEU A 121 -3.83 28.04 -11.37
C LEU A 121 -2.45 27.65 -10.85
N ASN A 122 -2.31 27.56 -9.53
CA ASN A 122 -1.08 27.10 -8.91
C ASN A 122 -0.95 25.60 -9.20
N MET A 123 -0.16 25.26 -10.23
CA MET A 123 0.07 23.88 -10.68
C MET A 123 0.59 23.00 -9.54
N ASN A 124 1.30 23.58 -8.55
CA ASN A 124 1.78 22.85 -7.39
C ASN A 124 0.63 22.38 -6.47
N THR A 125 -0.52 23.07 -6.47
CA THR A 125 -1.71 22.61 -5.72
C THR A 125 -2.63 21.70 -6.54
N ILE A 126 -2.57 21.74 -7.87
CA ILE A 126 -3.48 20.97 -8.74
C ILE A 126 -2.88 19.61 -9.12
N LEU A 127 -1.56 19.53 -9.22
CA LEU A 127 -0.86 18.31 -9.62
C LEU A 127 -1.07 17.13 -8.62
N PRO A 128 -1.04 17.34 -7.28
CA PRO A 128 -1.32 16.27 -6.31
C PRO A 128 -2.73 15.69 -6.46
N ASP A 129 -3.74 16.56 -6.57
CA ASP A 129 -5.15 16.15 -6.76
C ASP A 129 -5.35 15.40 -8.08
N MET A 130 -4.62 15.80 -9.14
CA MET A 130 -4.66 15.12 -10.43
C MET A 130 -3.98 13.75 -10.40
N LEU A 131 -2.90 13.60 -9.63
CA LEU A 131 -2.22 12.31 -9.46
C LEU A 131 -3.10 11.32 -8.67
N GLN A 132 -3.84 11.80 -7.66
CA GLN A 132 -4.81 10.99 -6.91
C GLN A 132 -5.96 10.45 -7.78
N ALA A 133 -6.29 11.13 -8.88
CA ALA A 133 -7.31 10.65 -9.81
C ALA A 133 -6.85 9.46 -10.68
N ILE A 134 -5.55 9.11 -10.65
CA ILE A 134 -5.00 7.98 -11.40
C ILE A 134 -5.29 6.69 -10.62
N PRO A 135 -6.08 5.75 -11.16
CA PRO A 135 -6.32 4.46 -10.51
C PRO A 135 -5.00 3.72 -10.29
N GLY A 136 -4.77 3.18 -9.09
CA GLY A 136 -3.55 2.42 -8.78
C GLY A 136 -2.41 3.25 -8.16
N ILE A 137 -2.56 4.57 -8.05
CA ILE A 137 -1.50 5.46 -7.53
C ILE A 137 -1.27 5.23 -6.03
N ASP A 138 -2.34 5.01 -5.26
CA ASP A 138 -2.28 4.81 -3.82
C ASP A 138 -1.51 3.53 -3.48
N GLU A 139 -1.73 2.46 -4.25
CA GLU A 139 -1.01 1.19 -4.11
C GLU A 139 0.47 1.33 -4.48
N ALA A 140 0.78 2.06 -5.56
CA ALA A 140 2.15 2.28 -6.00
C ALA A 140 2.97 3.10 -5.00
N LEU A 141 2.36 4.15 -4.45
CA LEU A 141 3.03 4.99 -3.46
C LEU A 141 3.17 4.27 -2.12
N SER A 142 2.16 3.52 -1.68
CA SER A 142 2.24 2.66 -0.49
C SER A 142 3.37 1.63 -0.62
N PHE A 143 3.55 1.05 -1.80
CA PHE A 143 4.69 0.16 -2.07
C PHE A 143 6.04 0.89 -2.01
N ALA A 144 6.11 2.13 -2.47
CA ALA A 144 7.34 2.94 -2.40
C ALA A 144 7.71 3.34 -0.97
N GLU A 145 6.76 3.45 -0.05
CA GLU A 145 7.02 3.69 1.37
C GLU A 145 7.61 2.46 2.08
N LEU A 146 7.38 1.26 1.53
CA LEU A 146 7.86 0.00 2.08
C LEU A 146 9.27 -0.42 1.63
N MET A 147 9.80 0.21 0.58
CA MET A 147 11.12 -0.07 -0.02
C MET A 147 12.19 0.87 0.50
#